data_AF-A0A4Q1CRF7-F1
#
_entry.id   AF-A0A4Q1CRF7-F1
#
_cell.length_a   1.000
_cell.length_b   1.000
_cell.length_c   1.000
_cell.angle_alpha   90.00
_cell.angle_beta   90.00
_cell.angle_gamma   90.00
#
_symmetry.space_group_name_H-M   'P 1'
#
loop_
_entity.id
_entity.type
_entity.pdbx_description
1 polymer ?
#
loop_
_entity_poly.entity_id
_entity_poly.type
_entity_poly.pdbx_seq_one_letter_code
_entity_poly.pdbx_strand_id
1 'polypeptide(L)'
;MEGLAQVATALPARSLALSASAEELSWIATLCDPGDDAPRHLQQLQVLMQQGGILNDEQEWYPFEVIERGARHLHPGHEREFVICVLLWLQALAQDRISSLDPRLHLDDRAMDIEALPDALRDVVLDAFTAAGY
;
A
#
# COMPACT_ATOMS: atom_id res chain seq x y z
N MET A 1 18.30 -10.98 19.06
CA MET A 1 16.92 -11.53 18.92
C MET A 1 16.07 -10.56 18.09
N GLU A 2 16.55 -10.14 16.91
CA GLU A 2 15.88 -9.06 16.14
C GLU A 2 15.11 -9.61 14.93
N GLY A 3 15.53 -10.74 14.36
CA GLY A 3 14.87 -11.32 13.18
C GLY A 3 13.52 -12.00 13.42
N LEU A 4 13.15 -12.33 14.66
CA LEU A 4 11.86 -12.99 14.94
C LEU A 4 10.70 -11.98 15.11
N ALA A 5 10.99 -10.78 15.61
CA ALA A 5 9.99 -9.73 15.79
C ALA A 5 9.58 -9.12 14.43
N GLN A 6 10.56 -8.88 13.54
CA GLN A 6 10.32 -8.34 12.19
C GLN A 6 9.48 -9.27 11.32
N VAL A 7 9.65 -10.59 11.44
CA VAL A 7 8.87 -11.57 10.67
C VAL A 7 7.42 -11.65 11.18
N ALA A 8 7.19 -11.45 12.49
CA ALA A 8 5.87 -11.56 13.09
C ALA A 8 4.96 -10.36 12.75
N THR A 9 5.51 -9.14 12.67
CA THR A 9 4.75 -7.92 12.31
C THR A 9 4.51 -7.78 10.81
N ALA A 10 5.36 -8.37 9.97
CA ALA A 10 5.18 -8.39 8.52
C ALA A 10 3.99 -9.27 8.05
N LEU A 11 3.58 -10.26 8.86
CA LEU A 11 2.49 -11.17 8.52
C LEU A 11 1.11 -10.49 8.52
N PRO A 12 0.69 -9.74 9.58
CA PRO A 12 -0.55 -8.97 9.56
C PRO A 12 -0.62 -7.96 8.42
N ALA A 13 0.45 -7.21 8.20
CA ALA A 13 0.57 -6.24 7.10
C ALA A 13 0.34 -6.90 5.75
N ARG A 14 1.06 -7.98 5.47
CA ARG A 14 0.92 -8.71 4.20
C ARG A 14 -0.47 -9.33 4.06
N SER A 15 -1.00 -9.95 5.11
CA SER A 15 -2.35 -10.53 5.08
C SER A 15 -3.42 -9.47 4.81
N LEU A 16 -3.30 -8.28 5.40
CA LEU A 16 -4.24 -7.18 5.16
C LEU A 16 -4.13 -6.69 3.71
N ALA A 17 -2.93 -6.42 3.21
CA ALA A 17 -2.70 -5.96 1.84
C ALA A 17 -3.30 -6.92 0.79
N LEU A 18 -3.15 -8.23 1.00
CA LEU A 18 -3.63 -9.27 0.07
C LEU A 18 -5.11 -9.64 0.25
N SER A 19 -5.78 -9.05 1.24
CA SER A 19 -7.20 -9.28 1.50
C SER A 19 -8.11 -8.29 0.77
N ALA A 20 -7.56 -7.41 -0.08
CA ALA A 20 -8.28 -6.40 -0.84
C ALA A 20 -9.48 -7.01 -1.59
N SER A 21 -10.66 -6.40 -1.42
CA SER A 21 -11.88 -6.80 -2.12
C SER A 21 -11.86 -6.30 -3.57
N ALA A 22 -12.72 -6.85 -4.41
CA ALA A 22 -12.84 -6.40 -5.80
C ALA A 22 -13.28 -4.92 -5.88
N GLU A 23 -14.09 -4.44 -4.92
CA GLU A 23 -14.56 -3.05 -4.86
C GLU A 23 -13.40 -2.10 -4.49
N GLU A 24 -12.58 -2.50 -3.52
CA GLU A 24 -11.40 -1.73 -3.10
C GLU A 24 -10.37 -1.65 -4.21
N LEU A 25 -10.06 -2.76 -4.88
CA LEU A 25 -9.15 -2.76 -6.03
C LEU A 25 -9.68 -1.90 -7.18
N SER A 26 -10.99 -1.93 -7.42
CA SER A 26 -11.62 -1.10 -8.45
C SER A 26 -11.53 0.38 -8.08
N TRP A 27 -11.73 0.73 -6.82
CA TRP A 27 -11.58 2.10 -6.35
C TRP A 27 -10.13 2.59 -6.48
N ILE A 28 -9.16 1.80 -6.00
CA ILE A 28 -7.72 2.12 -6.12
C ILE A 28 -7.34 2.32 -7.60
N ALA A 29 -7.84 1.48 -8.50
CA ALA A 29 -7.57 1.59 -9.93
C ALA A 29 -8.04 2.92 -10.55
N THR A 30 -9.02 3.60 -9.95
CA THR A 30 -9.57 4.89 -10.41
C THR A 30 -8.86 6.10 -9.82
N LEU A 31 -7.84 5.91 -8.97
CA LEU A 31 -7.08 7.02 -8.38
C LEU A 31 -6.17 7.73 -9.39
N CYS A 32 -5.75 7.05 -10.46
CA CYS A 32 -5.11 7.73 -11.58
C CYS A 32 -6.15 8.51 -12.40
N ASP A 33 -5.72 9.52 -13.16
CA ASP A 33 -6.61 10.43 -13.91
C ASP A 33 -7.75 9.71 -14.68
N PRO A 34 -8.89 10.38 -14.96
CA PRO A 34 -10.11 9.79 -15.52
C PRO A 34 -10.02 9.35 -16.99
N GLY A 35 -8.83 8.96 -17.46
CA GLY A 35 -8.61 8.33 -18.77
C GLY A 35 -8.94 6.83 -18.79
N ASP A 36 -8.70 6.19 -19.93
CA ASP A 36 -9.02 4.78 -20.20
C ASP A 36 -8.09 3.76 -19.49
N ASP A 37 -7.28 4.20 -18.54
CA ASP A 37 -6.23 3.39 -17.90
C ASP A 37 -6.69 2.66 -16.62
N ALA A 38 -7.82 3.06 -16.03
CA ALA A 38 -8.37 2.39 -14.83
C ALA A 38 -8.59 0.87 -15.01
N PRO A 39 -9.14 0.37 -16.15
CA PRO A 39 -9.24 -1.07 -16.39
C PRO A 39 -7.87 -1.78 -16.41
N ARG A 40 -6.83 -1.11 -16.92
CA ARG A 40 -5.47 -1.64 -16.98
C ARG A 40 -4.86 -1.71 -15.57
N HIS A 41 -5.03 -0.66 -14.77
CA HIS A 41 -4.63 -0.68 -13.35
C HIS A 41 -5.34 -1.78 -12.59
N LEU A 42 -6.66 -1.93 -12.76
CA LEU A 42 -7.43 -2.98 -12.09
C LEU A 42 -6.91 -4.38 -12.45
N GLN A 43 -6.66 -4.64 -13.74
CA GLN A 43 -6.11 -5.91 -14.18
C GLN A 43 -4.74 -6.18 -13.52
N GLN A 44 -3.87 -5.17 -13.48
CA GLN A 44 -2.54 -5.32 -12.88
C GLN A 44 -2.57 -5.44 -11.35
N LEU A 45 -3.49 -4.75 -10.68
CA LEU A 45 -3.75 -4.92 -9.24
C LEU A 45 -4.20 -6.34 -8.91
N GLN A 46 -5.09 -6.92 -9.73
CA GLN A 46 -5.53 -8.31 -9.55
C GLN A 46 -4.37 -9.30 -9.73
N VAL A 47 -3.53 -9.08 -10.74
CA VAL A 47 -2.31 -9.87 -10.96
C VAL A 47 -1.35 -9.73 -9.77
N LEU A 48 -1.16 -8.51 -9.27
CA LEU A 48 -0.34 -8.25 -8.08
C LEU A 48 -0.85 -9.00 -6.84
N MET A 49 -2.17 -9.05 -6.62
CA MET A 49 -2.74 -9.84 -5.53
C MET A 49 -2.44 -11.34 -5.69
N GLN A 50 -2.56 -11.87 -6.91
CA GLN A 50 -2.24 -13.28 -7.20
C GLN A 50 -0.74 -13.59 -7.04
N GLN A 51 0.13 -12.60 -7.27
CA GLN A 51 1.57 -12.68 -7.04
C GLN A 51 1.97 -12.50 -5.57
N GLY A 52 1.00 -12.28 -4.66
CA GLY A 52 1.26 -12.08 -3.24
C GLY A 52 1.88 -10.72 -2.92
N GLY A 53 1.55 -9.70 -3.71
CA GLY A 53 1.95 -8.30 -3.48
C GLY A 53 3.33 -7.94 -4.03
N ILE A 54 3.94 -8.83 -4.79
CA ILE A 54 5.30 -8.67 -5.34
C ILE A 54 5.20 -8.07 -6.74
N LEU A 55 5.84 -6.93 -6.97
CA LEU A 55 5.79 -6.21 -8.24
C LEU A 55 6.88 -6.73 -9.18
N ASN A 56 6.50 -7.20 -10.37
CA ASN A 56 7.44 -7.57 -11.43
C ASN A 56 7.83 -6.37 -12.31
N ASP A 57 8.87 -6.50 -13.13
CA ASP A 57 9.38 -5.39 -13.96
C ASP A 57 8.32 -4.80 -14.92
N GLU A 58 7.36 -5.60 -15.37
CA GLU A 58 6.26 -5.16 -16.25
C GLU A 58 5.26 -4.24 -15.53
N GLN A 59 5.30 -4.22 -14.19
CA GLN A 59 4.39 -3.48 -13.33
C GLN A 59 4.95 -2.15 -12.81
N GLU A 60 6.03 -1.65 -13.40
CA GLU A 60 6.70 -0.40 -13.01
C GLU A 60 5.74 0.81 -13.00
N TRP A 61 4.84 0.88 -13.98
CA TRP A 61 3.84 1.95 -14.09
C TRP A 61 2.46 1.50 -13.64
N TYR A 62 2.06 0.28 -14.04
CA TYR A 62 0.78 -0.32 -13.73
C TYR A 62 0.99 -1.57 -12.88
N PRO A 63 0.69 -1.60 -11.57
CA PRO A 63 -0.19 -0.68 -10.85
C PRO A 63 0.52 0.26 -9.87
N PHE A 64 1.85 0.37 -9.92
CA PHE A 64 2.60 1.10 -8.89
C PHE A 64 2.19 2.56 -8.74
N GLU A 65 1.85 3.25 -9.84
CA GLU A 65 1.40 4.64 -9.80
C GLU A 65 0.14 4.84 -8.93
N VAL A 66 -0.89 3.99 -9.10
CA VAL A 66 -2.13 4.09 -8.31
C VAL A 66 -1.92 3.69 -6.86
N ILE A 67 -0.99 2.78 -6.59
CA ILE A 67 -0.57 2.40 -5.23
C ILE A 67 0.08 3.60 -4.54
N GLU A 68 1.03 4.27 -5.19
CA GLU A 68 1.68 5.46 -4.64
C GLU A 68 0.69 6.61 -4.44
N ARG A 69 -0.24 6.81 -5.38
CA ARG A 69 -1.27 7.86 -5.27
C ARG A 69 -2.24 7.58 -4.13
N GLY A 70 -2.66 6.32 -3.97
CA GLY A 70 -3.52 5.90 -2.87
C GLY A 70 -2.83 5.93 -1.51
N ALA A 71 -1.51 5.71 -1.46
CA ALA A 71 -0.73 5.87 -0.25
C ALA A 71 -0.59 7.35 0.13
N ARG A 72 -0.65 8.29 -0.82
CA ARG A 72 -0.41 9.72 -0.58
C ARG A 72 -1.53 10.40 0.23
N HIS A 73 -2.78 9.98 0.06
CA HIS A 73 -3.93 10.70 0.63
C HIS A 73 -4.96 9.74 1.23
N LEU A 74 -5.33 10.00 2.49
CA LEU A 74 -6.48 9.36 3.12
C LEU A 74 -7.78 10.01 2.60
N HIS A 75 -8.67 9.19 2.05
CA HIS A 75 -10.01 9.61 1.65
C HIS A 75 -11.04 9.09 2.68
N PRO A 76 -11.94 9.95 3.21
CA PRO A 76 -12.96 9.51 4.16
C PRO A 76 -13.82 8.37 3.61
N GLY A 77 -13.97 7.28 4.38
CA GLY A 77 -14.69 6.08 3.95
C GLY A 77 -13.89 5.10 3.10
N HIS A 78 -12.61 5.41 2.82
CA HIS A 78 -11.67 4.57 2.09
C HIS A 78 -10.38 4.34 2.90
N GLU A 79 -10.51 4.24 4.22
CA GLU A 79 -9.40 4.03 5.15
C GLU A 79 -8.66 2.73 4.83
N ARG A 80 -9.37 1.69 4.41
CA ARG A 80 -8.77 0.39 4.13
C ARG A 80 -7.98 0.40 2.83
N GLU A 81 -8.49 1.07 1.80
CA GLU A 81 -7.80 1.27 0.53
C GLU A 81 -6.52 2.07 0.71
N PHE A 82 -6.56 3.14 1.52
CA PHE A 82 -5.37 3.88 1.93
C PHE A 82 -4.33 2.94 2.57
N VAL A 83 -4.74 2.16 3.58
CA VAL A 83 -3.82 1.23 4.26
C VAL A 83 -3.29 0.16 3.29
N ILE A 84 -4.13 -0.43 2.44
CA ILE A 84 -3.69 -1.39 1.42
C ILE A 84 -2.60 -0.77 0.52
N CYS A 85 -2.82 0.46 0.05
CA CYS A 85 -1.84 1.17 -0.77
C CYS A 85 -0.53 1.45 -0.03
N VAL A 86 -0.58 1.90 1.23
CA VAL A 86 0.63 2.10 2.06
C VAL A 86 1.42 0.79 2.22
N LEU A 87 0.73 -0.32 2.50
CA LEU A 87 1.39 -1.62 2.71
C LEU A 87 2.02 -2.17 1.44
N LEU A 88 1.31 -2.08 0.31
CA LEU A 88 1.86 -2.48 -1.00
C LEU A 88 3.02 -1.58 -1.43
N TRP A 89 2.95 -0.29 -1.12
CA TRP A 89 4.01 0.66 -1.37
C TRP A 89 5.27 0.33 -0.55
N LEU A 90 5.15 0.11 0.77
CA LEU A 90 6.28 -0.31 1.61
C LEU A 90 6.89 -1.64 1.14
N GLN A 91 6.05 -2.59 0.72
CA GLN A 91 6.51 -3.85 0.12
C GLN A 91 7.26 -3.61 -1.20
N ALA A 92 6.86 -2.64 -2.01
CA ALA A 92 7.56 -2.26 -3.24
C ALA A 92 8.94 -1.65 -2.94
N LEU A 93 9.04 -0.77 -1.93
CA LEU A 93 10.31 -0.17 -1.50
C LEU A 93 11.29 -1.24 -1.01
N ALA A 94 10.81 -2.25 -0.30
CA ALA A 94 11.61 -3.40 0.11
C ALA A 94 12.11 -4.26 -1.08
N GLN A 95 11.56 -4.06 -2.28
CA GLN A 95 12.01 -4.64 -3.55
C GLN A 95 12.86 -3.65 -4.36
N ASP A 96 13.44 -2.62 -3.72
CA ASP A 96 14.25 -1.58 -4.33
C ASP A 96 13.51 -0.74 -5.40
N ARG A 97 12.17 -0.69 -5.34
CA ARG A 97 11.39 0.19 -6.21
C ARG A 97 11.63 1.65 -5.86
N ILE A 98 11.81 2.45 -6.90
CA ILE A 98 11.93 3.90 -6.78
C ILE A 98 10.52 4.48 -6.60
N SER A 99 10.34 5.27 -5.56
CA SER A 99 9.10 6.01 -5.30
C SER A 99 9.37 7.51 -5.32
N SER A 100 8.34 8.29 -5.67
CA SER A 100 8.37 9.75 -5.51
C SER A 100 8.12 10.20 -4.06
N LEU A 101 7.63 9.31 -3.21
CA LEU A 101 7.40 9.55 -1.79
C LEU A 101 8.63 9.14 -0.96
N ASP A 102 9.02 9.99 -0.02
CA ASP A 102 9.98 9.63 1.03
C ASP A 102 9.23 9.02 2.23
N PRO A 103 9.52 7.78 2.66
CA PRO A 103 8.79 7.12 3.75
C PRO A 103 8.83 7.82 5.10
N ARG A 104 9.96 8.48 5.43
CA ARG A 104 10.09 9.18 6.72
C ARG A 104 9.30 10.47 6.69
N LEU A 105 9.42 11.24 5.60
CA LEU A 105 8.61 12.45 5.43
C LEU A 105 7.13 12.11 5.32
N HIS A 106 6.79 10.99 4.68
CA HIS A 106 5.42 10.52 4.55
C HIS A 106 4.76 10.23 5.91
N LEU A 107 5.47 9.52 6.80
CA LEU A 107 5.01 9.28 8.17
C LEU A 107 4.70 10.57 8.92
N ASP A 108 5.63 11.53 8.86
CA ASP A 108 5.47 12.83 9.53
C ASP A 108 4.32 13.63 8.92
N ASP A 109 4.28 13.75 7.59
CA ASP A 109 3.28 14.51 6.86
C ASP A 109 1.87 13.95 7.05
N ARG A 110 1.74 12.63 7.26
CA ARG A 110 0.47 11.90 7.41
C ARG A 110 0.17 11.49 8.85
N ALA A 111 0.94 11.93 9.84
CA ALA A 111 0.76 11.51 11.24
C ALA A 111 -0.69 11.66 11.72
N MET A 112 -1.32 12.80 11.44
CA MET A 112 -2.72 13.06 11.80
C MET A 112 -3.72 12.14 11.08
N ASP A 113 -3.46 11.82 9.81
CA ASP A 113 -4.32 10.92 9.02
C ASP A 113 -4.20 9.49 9.55
N ILE A 114 -2.99 9.05 9.86
CA ILE A 114 -2.70 7.74 10.45
C ILE A 114 -3.32 7.63 11.86
N GLU A 115 -3.23 8.68 12.67
CA GLU A 115 -3.86 8.72 14.00
C GLU A 115 -5.40 8.60 13.93
N ALA A 116 -6.02 9.15 12.88
CA ALA A 116 -7.46 9.13 12.65
C ALA A 116 -7.98 7.77 12.10
N LEU A 117 -7.09 6.87 11.69
CA LEU A 117 -7.49 5.53 11.26
C LEU A 117 -8.14 4.75 12.40
N PRO A 118 -9.05 3.80 12.09
CA PRO A 118 -9.48 2.78 13.05
C PRO A 118 -8.27 2.09 13.69
N ASP A 119 -8.32 1.83 14.99
CA ASP A 119 -7.17 1.32 15.77
C ASP A 119 -6.45 0.14 15.10
N ALA A 120 -7.21 -0.85 14.63
CA ALA A 120 -6.64 -2.03 13.97
C ALA A 120 -5.92 -1.71 12.65
N LEU A 121 -6.34 -0.70 11.90
CA LEU A 121 -5.68 -0.27 10.66
C LEU A 121 -4.44 0.58 10.97
N ARG A 122 -4.55 1.47 11.96
CA ARG A 122 -3.43 2.30 12.42
C ARG A 122 -2.26 1.43 12.90
N ASP A 123 -2.55 0.46 13.77
CA ASP A 123 -1.52 -0.41 14.36
C ASP A 123 -0.78 -1.18 13.26
N VAL A 124 -1.49 -1.71 12.26
CA VAL A 124 -0.88 -2.42 11.12
C VAL A 124 0.02 -1.51 10.28
N VAL A 125 -0.38 -0.25 10.05
CA VAL A 125 0.44 0.72 9.32
C VAL A 125 1.73 1.05 10.09
N LEU A 126 1.61 1.36 11.38
CA LEU A 126 2.77 1.71 12.22
C LEU A 126 3.74 0.53 12.36
N ASP A 127 3.22 -0.69 12.53
CA ASP A 127 4.02 -1.91 12.55
C ASP A 127 4.75 -2.12 11.21
N ALA A 128 4.10 -1.84 10.08
CA ALA A 128 4.71 -1.98 8.75
C ALA A 128 5.85 -0.99 8.52
N PHE A 129 5.68 0.29 8.89
CA PHE A 129 6.75 1.29 8.82
C PHE A 129 7.94 0.91 9.73
N THR A 130 7.64 0.49 10.96
CA THR A 130 8.66 0.03 11.91
C THR A 130 9.44 -1.17 11.34
N ALA A 131 8.73 -2.15 10.76
CA ALA A 131 9.34 -3.31 10.13
C ALA A 131 10.20 -2.94 8.90
N ALA A 132 9.82 -1.90 8.16
CA ALA A 132 10.57 -1.36 7.03
C ALA A 132 11.78 -0.48 7.46
N GLY A 133 11.90 -0.14 8.75
CA GLY A 133 13.03 0.62 9.30
C GLY A 133 12.88 2.14 9.17
N TYR A 134 11.64 2.64 9.12
CA TYR A 134 11.32 4.06 9.09
C TYR A 134 10.85 4.56 10.45
#